data_AF-A0A8J6HZB1-F1
#
_entry.id   AF-A0A8J6HZB1-F1
#
_cell.length_a   1.000
_cell.length_b   1.000
_cell.length_c   1.000
_cell.angle_alpha   90.00
_cell.angle_beta   90.00
_cell.angle_gamma   90.00
#
_symmetry.space_group_name_H-M   'P 1'
#
loop_
_entity.id
_entity.type
_entity.pdbx_description
1 polymer ?
#
loop_
_entity_poly.entity_id
_entity_poly.type
_entity_poly.pdbx_seq_one_letter_code
_entity_poly.pdbx_strand_id
1 'polypeptide(L)'
;MSMGVPEVNDTQIIVLALKTLGTFDFEGQRLLPFVHRCANHFLVHDNSEIRLEAVRTTCRLLRFAIHSTAKNTSDTVTKTVASVLHRLLSVGLTDTEPNVRYAVLISLDRTFDNHLAQAESLSALFMALQDEMFEIREVALFTIGRLSSMNPAYVMPSLRKTLVQLLTEMEHSGSGRNKEQGARMLDHLVVSAPRMIRPYMEPILKVWS
;
A
#
# COMPACT_ATOMS: atom_id res chain seq x y z
N MET A 1 17.04 4.34 -43.30
CA MET A 1 17.50 4.73 -41.94
C MET A 1 16.32 5.39 -41.26
N SER A 2 15.67 4.68 -40.34
CA SER A 2 14.57 5.22 -39.54
C SER A 2 15.16 6.16 -38.48
N MET A 3 14.83 7.46 -38.55
CA MET A 3 15.18 8.38 -37.47
C MET A 3 14.20 8.14 -36.32
N GLY A 4 14.70 7.47 -35.27
CA GLY A 4 13.96 7.28 -34.03
C GLY A 4 13.64 8.63 -33.39
N VAL A 5 12.37 9.01 -33.40
CA VAL A 5 11.84 10.04 -32.50
C VAL A 5 11.98 9.49 -31.07
N PRO A 6 12.50 10.25 -30.11
CA PRO A 6 12.94 9.68 -28.83
C PRO A 6 11.74 9.26 -27.97
N GLU A 7 11.70 8.00 -27.55
CA GLU A 7 10.74 7.43 -26.58
C GLU A 7 10.58 8.26 -25.29
N VAL A 8 11.57 9.11 -24.99
CA VAL A 8 11.58 10.06 -23.87
C VAL A 8 10.43 11.07 -23.97
N ASN A 9 10.06 11.52 -25.18
CA ASN A 9 8.96 12.48 -25.36
C ASN A 9 7.60 11.83 -25.10
N ASP A 10 7.40 10.60 -25.55
CA ASP A 10 6.14 9.88 -25.36
C ASP A 10 5.93 9.50 -23.88
N THR A 11 7.00 9.13 -23.19
CA THR A 11 6.95 8.85 -21.74
C THR A 11 6.46 10.07 -20.96
N GLN A 12 7.07 11.24 -21.19
CA GLN A 12 6.69 12.48 -20.50
C GLN A 12 5.25 12.90 -20.81
N ILE A 13 4.80 12.73 -22.05
CA ILE A 13 3.41 13.01 -22.45
C ILE A 13 2.43 12.10 -21.70
N ILE A 14 2.72 10.79 -21.61
CA ILE A 14 1.87 9.84 -20.89
C ILE A 14 1.83 10.17 -19.39
N VAL A 15 2.99 10.44 -18.79
CA VAL A 15 3.08 10.84 -17.37
C VAL A 15 2.28 12.11 -17.11
N LEU A 16 2.41 13.14 -17.97
CA LEU A 16 1.65 14.37 -17.85
C LEU A 16 0.13 14.12 -18.01
N ALA A 17 -0.28 13.27 -18.94
CA ALA A 17 -1.67 12.93 -19.16
C ALA A 17 -2.27 12.19 -17.94
N LEU A 18 -1.55 11.22 -17.37
CA LEU A 18 -1.94 10.52 -16.15
C LEU A 18 -2.04 11.48 -14.97
N LYS A 19 -1.02 12.33 -14.78
CA LYS A 19 -1.02 13.34 -13.71
C LYS A 19 -2.21 14.28 -13.83
N THR A 20 -2.47 14.78 -15.04
CA THR A 20 -3.61 15.65 -15.34
C THR A 20 -4.92 14.94 -15.02
N LEU A 21 -5.09 13.70 -15.48
CA LEU A 21 -6.24 12.86 -15.16
C LEU A 21 -6.39 12.66 -13.65
N GLY A 22 -5.31 12.45 -12.90
CA GLY A 22 -5.37 12.22 -11.46
C GLY A 22 -5.64 13.46 -10.62
N THR A 23 -5.46 14.67 -11.17
CA THR A 23 -5.69 15.95 -10.48
C THR A 23 -6.88 16.74 -11.01
N PHE A 24 -7.51 16.27 -12.08
CA PHE A 24 -8.67 16.93 -12.66
C PHE A 24 -9.87 16.81 -11.72
N ASP A 25 -10.71 17.85 -11.71
CA ASP A 25 -11.95 17.86 -10.95
C ASP A 25 -13.09 17.26 -11.80
N PHE A 26 -13.58 16.09 -11.39
CA PHE A 26 -14.52 15.30 -12.17
C PHE A 26 -15.97 15.42 -11.69
N GLU A 27 -16.38 16.58 -11.15
CA GLU A 27 -17.74 16.79 -10.66
C GLU A 27 -18.81 16.20 -11.61
N GLY A 28 -19.56 15.21 -11.09
CA GLY A 28 -20.64 14.54 -11.82
C GLY A 28 -20.25 13.50 -12.87
N GLN A 29 -18.96 13.19 -13.07
CA GLN A 29 -18.49 12.27 -14.12
C GLN A 29 -18.30 10.81 -13.64
N ARG A 30 -18.48 9.86 -14.58
CA ARG A 30 -18.26 8.44 -14.32
C ARG A 30 -16.78 8.08 -14.45
N LEU A 31 -16.11 7.82 -13.33
CA LEU A 31 -14.67 7.54 -13.31
C LEU A 31 -14.25 6.10 -13.53
N LEU A 32 -15.16 5.13 -13.36
CA LEU A 32 -14.82 3.70 -13.44
C LEU A 32 -14.12 3.30 -14.76
N PRO A 33 -14.49 3.82 -15.95
CA PRO A 33 -13.77 3.51 -17.19
C PRO A 33 -12.31 3.97 -17.16
N PHE A 34 -12.04 5.16 -16.61
CA PHE A 34 -10.69 5.70 -16.47
C PHE A 34 -9.87 4.87 -15.48
N VAL A 35 -10.45 4.52 -14.33
CA VAL A 35 -9.84 3.64 -13.34
C VAL A 35 -9.44 2.30 -13.97
N HIS A 36 -10.35 1.66 -14.71
CA HIS A 36 -10.05 0.39 -15.38
C HIS A 36 -8.94 0.54 -16.42
N ARG A 37 -8.95 1.63 -17.19
CA ARG A 37 -7.89 1.88 -18.18
C ARG A 37 -6.53 2.07 -17.51
N CYS A 38 -6.46 2.85 -16.42
CA CYS A 38 -5.24 3.01 -15.63
C CYS A 38 -4.74 1.67 -15.07
N ALA A 39 -5.64 0.88 -14.48
CA ALA A 39 -5.30 -0.39 -13.86
C ALA A 39 -4.83 -1.46 -14.87
N ASN A 40 -5.39 -1.48 -16.08
CA ASN A 40 -5.12 -2.53 -17.06
C ASN A 40 -3.96 -2.21 -18.01
N HIS A 41 -3.69 -0.92 -18.28
CA HIS A 41 -2.69 -0.54 -19.29
C HIS A 41 -1.45 0.12 -18.72
N PHE A 42 -1.59 0.93 -17.66
CA PHE A 42 -0.50 1.79 -17.21
C PHE A 42 0.21 1.26 -15.96
N LEU A 43 -0.48 0.49 -15.11
CA LEU A 43 0.14 -0.19 -13.97
C LEU A 43 1.16 -1.27 -14.36
N VAL A 44 1.08 -1.78 -15.58
CA VAL A 44 1.94 -2.86 -16.11
C VAL A 44 2.80 -2.37 -17.27
N HIS A 45 2.98 -1.05 -17.40
CA HIS A 45 3.77 -0.44 -18.46
C HIS A 45 5.26 -0.78 -18.31
N ASP A 46 6.00 -0.94 -19.41
CA ASP A 46 7.43 -1.29 -19.36
C ASP A 46 8.26 -0.20 -18.66
N ASN A 47 7.88 1.07 -18.87
CA ASN A 47 8.51 2.23 -18.24
C ASN A 47 8.02 2.46 -16.80
N SER A 48 8.95 2.49 -15.85
CA SER A 48 8.68 2.65 -14.41
C SER A 48 8.13 4.01 -14.01
N GLU A 49 8.47 5.09 -14.73
CA GLU A 49 7.94 6.43 -14.48
C GLU A 49 6.43 6.47 -14.77
N ILE A 50 6.01 5.82 -15.85
CA ILE A 50 4.59 5.66 -16.20
C ILE A 50 3.89 4.81 -15.14
N ARG A 51 4.47 3.68 -14.71
CA ARG A 51 3.88 2.84 -13.65
C ARG A 51 3.71 3.62 -12.35
N LEU A 52 4.71 4.39 -11.95
CA LEU A 52 4.68 5.21 -10.74
C LEU A 52 3.56 6.24 -10.77
N GLU A 53 3.42 6.98 -11.87
CA GLU A 53 2.33 7.97 -11.99
C GLU A 53 0.96 7.29 -12.17
N ALA A 54 0.92 6.11 -12.80
CA ALA A 54 -0.29 5.31 -12.91
C ALA A 54 -0.80 4.84 -11.55
N VAL A 55 0.08 4.42 -10.63
CA VAL A 55 -0.30 4.08 -9.25
C VAL A 55 -0.98 5.26 -8.58
N ARG A 56 -0.34 6.43 -8.59
CA ARG A 56 -0.88 7.66 -7.96
C ARG A 56 -2.24 8.04 -8.55
N THR A 57 -2.33 8.02 -9.87
CA THR A 57 -3.54 8.36 -10.62
C THR A 57 -4.66 7.37 -10.31
N THR A 58 -4.39 6.07 -10.38
CA THR A 58 -5.38 5.01 -10.10
C THR A 58 -5.90 5.13 -8.68
N CYS A 59 -5.03 5.30 -7.67
CA CYS A 59 -5.46 5.46 -6.28
C CYS A 59 -6.32 6.72 -6.08
N ARG A 60 -6.00 7.86 -6.72
CA ARG A 60 -6.82 9.08 -6.65
C ARG A 60 -8.20 8.87 -7.26
N LEU A 61 -8.27 8.34 -8.48
CA LEU A 61 -9.54 8.07 -9.16
C LEU A 61 -10.38 7.05 -8.38
N LEU A 62 -9.76 6.05 -7.78
CA LEU A 62 -10.44 5.04 -6.98
C LEU A 62 -11.06 5.64 -5.71
N ARG A 63 -10.34 6.54 -5.01
CA ARG A 63 -10.90 7.29 -3.87
C ARG A 63 -12.12 8.11 -4.28
N PHE A 64 -12.01 8.85 -5.38
CA PHE A 64 -13.14 9.63 -5.88
C PHE A 64 -14.33 8.74 -6.25
N ALA A 65 -14.09 7.59 -6.91
CA ALA A 65 -15.13 6.63 -7.23
C ALA A 65 -15.84 6.13 -5.96
N ILE A 66 -15.10 5.74 -4.92
CA ILE A 66 -15.66 5.30 -3.64
C ILE A 66 -16.50 6.41 -2.98
N HIS A 67 -15.97 7.63 -2.92
CA HIS A 67 -16.67 8.77 -2.29
C HIS A 67 -17.93 9.19 -3.05
N SER A 68 -17.86 9.28 -4.38
CA SER A 68 -18.99 9.67 -5.22
C SER A 68 -20.14 8.65 -5.17
N THR A 69 -19.84 7.38 -4.91
CA THR A 69 -20.86 6.33 -4.80
C THR A 69 -21.28 6.01 -3.37
N ALA A 70 -20.70 6.65 -2.34
CA ALA A 70 -20.88 6.25 -0.94
C ALA A 70 -22.36 6.16 -0.47
N LYS A 71 -23.25 6.97 -1.05
CA LYS A 71 -24.70 6.96 -0.74
C LYS A 71 -25.49 5.89 -1.51
N ASN A 72 -25.00 5.44 -2.66
CA ASN A 72 -25.68 4.53 -3.59
C ASN A 72 -24.69 3.50 -4.17
N THR A 73 -23.91 2.85 -3.29
CA THR A 73 -22.90 1.89 -3.73
C THR A 73 -23.58 0.68 -4.36
N SER A 74 -23.28 0.41 -5.63
CA SER A 74 -23.76 -0.79 -6.32
C SER A 74 -22.73 -1.92 -6.25
N ASP A 75 -23.19 -3.15 -6.39
CA ASP A 75 -22.33 -4.34 -6.49
C ASP A 75 -21.25 -4.20 -7.57
N THR A 76 -21.59 -3.58 -8.70
CA THR A 76 -20.64 -3.33 -9.79
C THR A 76 -19.49 -2.44 -9.33
N VAL A 77 -19.80 -1.36 -8.60
CA VAL A 77 -18.77 -0.45 -8.08
C VAL A 77 -17.87 -1.18 -7.09
N THR A 78 -18.46 -1.91 -6.14
CA THR A 78 -17.70 -2.69 -5.13
C THR A 78 -16.76 -3.70 -5.79
N LYS A 79 -17.25 -4.46 -6.79
CA LYS A 79 -16.44 -5.45 -7.53
C LYS A 79 -15.32 -4.79 -8.32
N THR A 80 -15.60 -3.67 -8.99
CA THR A 80 -14.57 -2.90 -9.70
C THR A 80 -13.50 -2.40 -8.73
N VAL A 81 -13.90 -1.85 -7.58
CA VAL A 81 -12.96 -1.34 -6.58
C VAL A 81 -12.06 -2.45 -6.05
N ALA A 82 -12.66 -3.59 -5.67
CA ALA A 82 -11.90 -4.76 -5.22
C ALA A 82 -10.92 -5.27 -6.28
N SER A 83 -11.36 -5.37 -7.55
CA SER A 83 -10.52 -5.85 -8.65
C SER A 83 -9.31 -4.94 -8.90
N VAL A 84 -9.52 -3.62 -8.90
CA VAL A 84 -8.45 -2.64 -9.11
C VAL A 84 -7.49 -2.62 -7.92
N LEU A 85 -8.01 -2.71 -6.69
CA LEU A 85 -7.20 -2.78 -5.49
C LEU A 85 -6.33 -4.03 -5.45
N HIS A 86 -6.86 -5.19 -5.88
CA HIS A 86 -6.07 -6.41 -5.99
C HIS A 86 -4.93 -6.28 -7.01
N ARG A 87 -5.17 -5.61 -8.15
CA ARG A 87 -4.10 -5.31 -9.12
C ARG A 87 -3.05 -4.38 -8.54
N LEU A 88 -3.45 -3.33 -7.82
CA LEU A 88 -2.53 -2.44 -7.14
C LEU A 88 -1.67 -3.21 -6.13
N LEU A 89 -2.26 -4.07 -5.30
CA LEU A 89 -1.53 -4.90 -4.35
C LEU A 89 -0.56 -5.86 -5.04
N SER A 90 -0.96 -6.47 -6.17
CA SER A 90 -0.05 -7.28 -6.99
C SER A 90 1.17 -6.45 -7.43
N VAL A 91 0.98 -5.26 -7.99
CA VAL A 91 2.08 -4.35 -8.35
C VAL A 91 2.92 -4.00 -7.13
N GLY A 92 2.28 -3.72 -5.99
CA GLY A 92 2.94 -3.42 -4.72
C GLY A 92 3.86 -4.53 -4.22
N LEU A 93 3.64 -5.77 -4.65
CA LEU A 93 4.45 -6.93 -4.29
C LEU A 93 5.47 -7.33 -5.36
N THR A 94 5.11 -7.18 -6.63
CA THR A 94 5.87 -7.81 -7.73
C THR A 94 6.64 -6.84 -8.59
N ASP A 95 6.45 -5.52 -8.45
CA ASP A 95 7.22 -4.55 -9.25
C ASP A 95 8.72 -4.63 -8.90
N THR A 96 9.55 -4.53 -9.93
CA THR A 96 11.01 -4.54 -9.78
C THR A 96 11.53 -3.24 -9.19
N GLU A 97 10.79 -2.14 -9.36
CA GLU A 97 11.19 -0.82 -8.88
C GLU A 97 10.62 -0.55 -7.48
N PRO A 98 11.47 -0.42 -6.44
CA PRO A 98 10.99 -0.25 -5.08
C PRO A 98 10.18 1.03 -4.89
N ASN A 99 10.46 2.09 -5.66
CA ASN A 99 9.67 3.32 -5.64
C ASN A 99 8.22 3.10 -6.07
N VAL A 100 7.97 2.18 -7.01
CA VAL A 100 6.61 1.83 -7.44
C VAL A 100 5.91 1.01 -6.35
N ARG A 101 6.59 -0.01 -5.80
CA ARG A 101 6.07 -0.82 -4.68
C ARG A 101 5.70 0.06 -3.48
N TYR A 102 6.61 0.94 -3.08
CA TYR A 102 6.38 1.92 -2.01
C TYR A 102 5.20 2.84 -2.32
N ALA A 103 5.14 3.40 -3.54
CA ALA A 103 4.05 4.28 -3.95
C ALA A 103 2.68 3.61 -3.89
N VAL A 104 2.59 2.31 -4.19
CA VAL A 104 1.35 1.54 -4.00
C VAL A 104 0.97 1.57 -2.53
N LEU A 105 1.83 1.05 -1.65
CA LEU A 105 1.48 0.86 -0.24
C LEU A 105 1.18 2.17 0.47
N ILE A 106 1.95 3.23 0.23
CA ILE A 106 1.73 4.54 0.86
C ILE A 106 0.44 5.21 0.38
N SER A 107 -0.05 4.84 -0.82
CA SER A 107 -1.33 5.34 -1.35
C SER A 107 -2.55 4.63 -0.76
N LEU A 108 -2.37 3.52 -0.03
CA LEU A 108 -3.44 2.74 0.59
C LEU A 108 -3.91 3.38 1.91
N ASP A 109 -4.73 4.44 1.79
CA ASP A 109 -5.33 5.11 2.95
C ASP A 109 -6.63 4.44 3.46
N ARG A 110 -7.23 5.05 4.49
CA ARG A 110 -8.44 4.53 5.16
C ARG A 110 -9.65 4.36 4.25
N THR A 111 -9.68 5.03 3.11
CA THR A 111 -10.76 4.91 2.11
C THR A 111 -10.89 3.47 1.61
N PHE A 112 -9.80 2.70 1.64
CA PHE A 112 -9.74 1.33 1.16
C PHE A 112 -9.91 0.26 2.26
N ASP A 113 -9.98 0.63 3.54
CA ASP A 113 -9.85 -0.32 4.66
C ASP A 113 -10.91 -1.44 4.63
N ASN A 114 -12.14 -1.16 4.18
CA ASN A 114 -13.18 -2.18 4.03
C ASN A 114 -12.78 -3.31 3.05
N HIS A 115 -12.05 -2.96 1.99
CA HIS A 115 -11.55 -3.91 1.00
C HIS A 115 -10.19 -4.49 1.40
N LEU A 116 -9.35 -3.72 2.10
CA LEU A 116 -8.05 -4.18 2.58
C LEU A 116 -8.16 -5.15 3.75
N ALA A 117 -9.25 -5.12 4.53
CA ALA A 117 -9.51 -6.04 5.63
C ALA A 117 -9.94 -7.44 5.19
N GLN A 118 -10.13 -7.68 3.88
CA GLN A 118 -10.41 -9.01 3.33
C GLN A 118 -9.16 -9.89 3.37
N ALA A 119 -9.34 -11.20 3.48
CA ALA A 119 -8.26 -12.16 3.73
C ALA A 119 -7.16 -12.11 2.66
N GLU A 120 -7.54 -11.99 1.38
CA GLU A 120 -6.61 -11.93 0.25
C GLU A 120 -5.74 -10.67 0.30
N SER A 121 -6.35 -9.52 0.59
CA SER A 121 -5.64 -8.25 0.75
C SER A 121 -4.69 -8.28 1.95
N LEU A 122 -5.14 -8.83 3.08
CA LEU A 122 -4.32 -8.97 4.28
C LEU A 122 -3.12 -9.90 4.04
N SER A 123 -3.34 -11.02 3.35
CA SER A 123 -2.27 -11.93 2.95
C SER A 123 -1.20 -11.22 2.12
N ALA A 124 -1.63 -10.43 1.12
CA ALA A 124 -0.73 -9.62 0.31
C ALA A 124 0.07 -8.60 1.17
N LEU A 125 -0.60 -7.91 2.11
CA LEU A 125 0.09 -6.97 3.00
C LEU A 125 1.11 -7.66 3.92
N PHE A 126 0.81 -8.86 4.43
CA PHE A 126 1.77 -9.64 5.20
C PHE A 126 2.97 -10.11 4.37
N MET A 127 2.79 -10.37 3.07
CA MET A 127 3.92 -10.62 2.16
C MET A 127 4.77 -9.36 1.98
N ALA A 128 4.16 -8.18 1.84
CA ALA A 128 4.87 -6.91 1.73
C ALA A 128 5.71 -6.57 2.98
N LEU A 129 5.37 -7.13 4.14
CA LEU A 129 6.18 -7.00 5.35
C LEU A 129 7.56 -7.70 5.23
N GLN A 130 7.76 -8.55 4.22
CA GLN A 130 9.02 -9.22 3.92
C GLN A 130 9.81 -8.55 2.79
N ASP A 131 9.44 -7.33 2.38
CA ASP A 131 10.13 -6.58 1.33
C ASP A 131 11.61 -6.31 1.69
N GLU A 132 12.47 -6.26 0.67
CA GLU A 132 13.89 -5.96 0.83
C GLU A 132 14.14 -4.52 1.30
N MET A 133 13.24 -3.59 0.94
CA MET A 133 13.31 -2.20 1.36
C MET A 133 12.61 -2.01 2.70
N PHE A 134 13.34 -1.49 3.67
CA PHE A 134 12.84 -1.30 5.03
C PHE A 134 11.64 -0.34 5.09
N GLU A 135 11.66 0.71 4.27
CA GLU A 135 10.60 1.71 4.18
C GLU A 135 9.27 1.10 3.70
N ILE A 136 9.32 0.08 2.84
CA ILE A 136 8.13 -0.64 2.39
C ILE A 136 7.58 -1.50 3.54
N ARG A 137 8.47 -2.18 4.28
CA ARG A 137 8.08 -2.94 5.49
C ARG A 137 7.42 -2.04 6.53
N GLU A 138 7.90 -0.81 6.72
CA GLU A 138 7.30 0.18 7.63
C GLU A 138 5.85 0.48 7.25
N VAL A 139 5.64 0.85 5.99
CA VAL A 139 4.30 1.20 5.50
C VAL A 139 3.36 -0.01 5.53
N ALA A 140 3.86 -1.20 5.20
CA ALA A 140 3.10 -2.44 5.30
C ALA A 140 2.67 -2.71 6.76
N LEU A 141 3.61 -2.65 7.71
CA LEU A 141 3.34 -2.90 9.13
C LEU A 141 2.33 -1.91 9.69
N PHE A 142 2.48 -0.62 9.39
CA PHE A 142 1.55 0.41 9.82
C PHE A 142 0.14 0.18 9.26
N THR A 143 0.05 -0.22 7.98
CA THR A 143 -1.23 -0.54 7.33
C THR A 143 -1.88 -1.77 7.96
N ILE A 144 -1.14 -2.84 8.19
CA ILE A 144 -1.64 -4.05 8.89
C ILE A 144 -2.11 -3.69 10.31
N GLY A 145 -1.33 -2.90 11.04
CA GLY A 145 -1.68 -2.45 12.38
C GLY A 145 -3.00 -1.68 12.40
N ARG A 146 -3.20 -0.75 11.46
CA ARG A 146 -4.46 -0.02 11.27
C ARG A 146 -5.64 -0.98 11.04
N LEU A 147 -5.46 -1.98 10.17
CA LEU A 147 -6.48 -2.97 9.81
C LEU A 147 -6.74 -4.01 10.92
N SER A 148 -5.90 -4.10 11.94
CA SER A 148 -6.08 -5.03 13.07
C SER A 148 -7.41 -4.84 13.80
N SER A 149 -7.97 -3.63 13.77
CA SER A 149 -9.28 -3.32 14.35
C SER A 149 -10.46 -3.77 13.48
N MET A 150 -10.25 -3.92 12.17
CA MET A 150 -11.27 -4.30 11.19
C MET A 150 -11.42 -5.82 11.07
N ASN A 151 -10.31 -6.56 11.14
CA ASN A 151 -10.30 -8.02 11.08
C ASN A 151 -9.33 -8.61 12.12
N PRO A 152 -9.63 -8.49 13.42
CA PRO A 152 -8.72 -8.91 14.48
C PRO A 152 -8.48 -10.42 14.46
N ALA A 153 -9.47 -11.24 14.10
CA ALA A 153 -9.33 -12.69 14.07
C ALA A 153 -8.26 -13.15 13.08
N TYR A 154 -8.16 -12.47 11.92
CA TYR A 154 -7.16 -12.77 10.91
C TYR A 154 -5.81 -12.10 11.18
N VAL A 155 -5.82 -10.83 11.60
CA VAL A 155 -4.59 -10.02 11.71
C VAL A 155 -3.82 -10.30 13.01
N MET A 156 -4.52 -10.44 14.13
CA MET A 156 -3.88 -10.44 15.46
C MET A 156 -2.89 -11.59 15.67
N PRO A 157 -3.15 -12.85 15.23
CA PRO A 157 -2.19 -13.93 15.42
C PRO A 157 -0.84 -13.64 14.74
N SER A 158 -0.87 -13.22 13.48
CA SER A 158 0.33 -12.91 12.70
C SER A 158 1.04 -11.68 13.23
N LEU A 159 0.31 -10.62 13.57
CA LEU A 159 0.91 -9.37 14.05
C LEU A 159 1.55 -9.52 15.45
N ARG A 160 1.00 -10.39 16.32
CA ARG A 160 1.67 -10.78 17.58
C ARG A 160 2.97 -11.55 17.33
N LYS A 161 2.98 -12.48 16.37
CA LYS A 161 4.19 -13.20 15.99
C LYS A 161 5.27 -12.22 15.51
N THR A 162 4.91 -11.26 14.66
CA THR A 162 5.81 -10.19 14.22
C THR A 162 6.35 -9.38 15.39
N LEU A 163 5.51 -8.97 16.34
CA LEU A 163 5.96 -8.22 17.53
C LEU A 163 6.99 -9.00 18.35
N VAL A 164 6.72 -10.27 18.65
CA VAL A 164 7.64 -11.13 19.42
C VAL A 164 8.96 -11.31 18.68
N GLN A 165 8.90 -11.50 17.36
CA GLN A 165 10.10 -11.59 16.53
C GLN A 165 10.93 -10.30 16.60
N LEU A 166 10.31 -9.13 16.45
CA LEU A 166 10.98 -7.83 16.57
C LEU A 166 11.65 -7.65 17.93
N LEU A 167 10.95 -7.96 19.03
CA LEU A 167 11.53 -7.88 20.38
C LEU A 167 12.75 -8.80 20.55
N THR A 168 12.64 -10.04 20.04
CA THR A 168 13.72 -11.04 20.12
C THR A 168 14.93 -10.59 19.32
N GLU A 169 14.72 -10.10 18.09
CA GLU A 169 15.78 -9.58 17.23
C GLU A 169 16.47 -8.37 17.85
N MET A 170 15.72 -7.45 18.47
CA MET A 170 16.31 -6.31 19.16
C MET A 170 17.14 -6.72 20.38
N GLU A 171 16.67 -7.67 21.20
CA GLU A 171 17.38 -8.14 22.39
C GLU A 171 18.72 -8.84 22.04
N HIS A 172 18.71 -9.65 20.98
CA HIS A 172 19.86 -10.50 20.63
C HIS A 172 20.71 -9.97 19.46
N SER A 173 20.34 -8.85 18.84
CA SER A 173 21.13 -8.27 17.75
C SER A 173 22.41 -7.62 18.24
N GLY A 174 23.55 -8.03 17.67
CA GLY A 174 24.83 -7.31 17.79
C GLY A 174 24.95 -6.08 16.87
N SER A 175 23.99 -5.88 15.95
CA SER A 175 23.99 -4.78 14.97
C SER A 175 23.12 -3.62 15.43
N GLY A 176 23.70 -2.42 15.54
CA GLY A 176 22.99 -1.18 15.86
C GLY A 176 21.90 -0.84 14.85
N ARG A 177 22.13 -1.12 13.56
CA ARG A 177 21.15 -0.92 12.48
C ARG A 177 19.88 -1.75 12.67
N ASN A 178 20.02 -3.00 13.10
CA ASN A 178 18.86 -3.88 13.32
C ASN A 178 18.06 -3.42 14.54
N LYS A 179 18.74 -2.93 15.58
CA LYS A 179 18.07 -2.34 16.75
C LYS A 179 17.30 -1.07 16.39
N GLU A 180 17.90 -0.20 15.57
CA GLU A 180 17.24 1.00 15.06
C GLU A 180 16.01 0.67 14.21
N GLN A 181 16.15 -0.27 13.27
CA GLN A 181 15.04 -0.72 12.43
C GLN A 181 13.93 -1.37 13.26
N GLY A 182 14.28 -2.23 14.22
CA GLY A 182 13.31 -2.83 15.15
C GLY A 182 12.56 -1.78 15.99
N ALA A 183 13.27 -0.76 16.49
CA ALA A 183 12.66 0.33 17.26
C ALA A 183 11.66 1.13 16.40
N ARG A 184 12.01 1.44 15.14
CA ARG A 184 11.09 2.10 14.20
C ARG A 184 9.86 1.25 13.88
N MET A 185 10.02 -0.06 13.63
CA MET A 185 8.89 -0.98 13.45
C MET A 185 7.97 -0.99 14.67
N LEU A 186 8.55 -0.99 15.87
CA LEU A 186 7.79 -1.01 17.11
C LEU A 186 7.02 0.29 17.33
N ASP A 187 7.63 1.45 17.04
CA ASP A 187 6.94 2.74 17.09
C ASP A 187 5.70 2.75 16.18
N HIS A 188 5.82 2.24 14.95
CA HIS A 188 4.68 2.09 14.04
C HIS A 188 3.56 1.23 14.65
N LEU A 189 3.90 0.13 15.36
CA LEU A 189 2.91 -0.73 16.01
C LEU A 189 2.24 -0.07 17.22
N VAL A 190 2.98 0.71 18.01
CA VAL A 190 2.44 1.47 19.14
C VAL A 190 1.36 2.43 18.64
N VAL A 191 1.63 3.13 17.54
CA VAL A 191 0.69 4.10 16.96
C VAL A 191 -0.49 3.41 16.25
N SER A 192 -0.22 2.37 15.45
CA SER A 192 -1.24 1.77 14.57
C SER A 192 -2.08 0.68 15.23
N ALA A 193 -1.56 -0.03 16.24
CA ALA A 193 -2.21 -1.15 16.91
C ALA A 193 -2.10 -1.09 18.46
N PRO A 194 -2.51 0.01 19.12
CA PRO A 194 -2.29 0.23 20.55
C PRO A 194 -2.94 -0.85 21.45
N ARG A 195 -4.09 -1.38 21.03
CA ARG A 195 -4.80 -2.45 21.78
C ARG A 195 -3.99 -3.75 21.81
N MET A 196 -3.25 -4.06 20.74
CA MET A 196 -2.37 -5.22 20.69
C MET A 196 -1.14 -5.02 21.58
N ILE A 197 -0.57 -3.82 21.58
CA ILE A 197 0.68 -3.52 22.27
C ILE A 197 0.54 -3.50 23.79
N ARG A 198 -0.63 -3.12 24.31
CA ARG A 198 -0.86 -2.93 25.76
C ARG A 198 -0.35 -4.07 26.67
N PRO A 199 -0.55 -5.37 26.37
CA PRO A 199 -0.03 -6.46 27.19
C PRO A 199 1.50 -6.66 27.12
N TYR A 200 2.17 -6.05 26.14
CA TYR A 200 3.61 -6.17 25.88
C TYR A 200 4.41 -4.95 26.32
N MET A 201 3.78 -3.96 26.95
CA MET A 201 4.45 -2.72 27.37
C MET A 201 5.64 -2.96 28.31
N GLU A 202 5.50 -3.86 29.30
CA GLU A 202 6.61 -4.21 30.20
C GLU A 202 7.77 -4.89 29.46
N PRO A 203 7.55 -5.94 28.63
CA PRO A 203 8.59 -6.49 27.76
C PRO A 203 9.28 -5.46 26.87
N ILE A 204 8.50 -4.55 26.28
CA ILE A 204 9.03 -3.48 25.41
C ILE A 204 9.99 -2.57 26.19
N LEU A 205 9.58 -2.11 27.38
CA LEU A 205 10.40 -1.23 28.22
C LEU A 205 11.70 -1.90 28.65
N LYS A 206 11.69 -3.21 28.92
CA LYS A 206 12.88 -3.98 29.32
C LYS A 206 13.91 -4.09 28.19
N VAL A 207 13.48 -4.18 26.93
CA VAL A 207 14.43 -4.23 25.79
C VAL A 207 15.08 -2.86 25.53
N TRP A 208 14.46 -1.77 25.99
CA TRP A 208 14.97 -0.40 25.87
C TRP A 208 15.83 0.09 27.04
N SER A 209 15.76 -0.58 28.19
CA SER A 209 16.62 -0.32 29.36
C SER A 209 17.96 -1.04 29.26
#